data_AF-A0AB39QPD1-F1
#
_entry.id   AF-A0AB39QPD1-F1
#
_cell.length_a   1.000
_cell.length_b   1.000
_cell.length_c   1.000
_cell.angle_alpha   90.00
_cell.angle_beta   90.00
_cell.angle_gamma   90.00
#
_symmetry.space_group_name_H-M   'P 1'
#
loop_
_entity.id
_entity.type
_entity.pdbx_description
1 polymer ?
#
loop_
_entity_poly.entity_id
_entity_poly.type
_entity_poly.pdbx_seq_one_letter_code
_entity_poly.pdbx_strand_id
1 'polypeptide(L)'
;MHYNYFRHYNQQDSRHVKGKSTMGHGDSLEDLHSLIALCPPPRNPGSYPSDHRELLHTYDTGCFDEFLWVFAENAPNSNLDIIRQTEQMRSAFRHKPLGTLRSVLNEHHATLEDLVQWGATDNADVLAWIAVGEPDSWPTVIIQAGQLNAVVFPADSTTTLLGLLTGSLRVPFFPDDFPSGNPEFDVNPYR
;
A
#
# COMPACT_ATOMS: atom_id res chain seq x y z
N MET A 1 -63.62 5.91 57.04
CA MET A 1 -64.35 4.81 56.38
C MET A 1 -63.42 3.62 56.29
N HIS A 2 -63.83 2.52 56.91
CA HIS A 2 -63.17 1.21 56.95
C HIS A 2 -63.01 0.62 55.54
N TYR A 3 -61.89 -0.05 55.27
CA TYR A 3 -61.90 -1.45 54.81
C TYR A 3 -60.58 -2.14 55.18
N ASN A 4 -60.72 -3.16 56.03
CA ASN A 4 -59.73 -4.20 56.29
C ASN A 4 -59.73 -5.20 55.12
N TYR A 5 -58.57 -5.75 54.76
CA TYR A 5 -58.47 -7.13 54.30
C TYR A 5 -57.29 -7.82 55.00
N PHE A 6 -57.61 -8.98 55.58
CA PHE A 6 -56.79 -9.82 56.44
C PHE A 6 -56.24 -11.02 55.65
N ARG A 7 -55.09 -11.56 56.13
CA ARG A 7 -54.53 -12.94 56.00
C ARG A 7 -53.82 -13.33 54.69
N HIS A 8 -52.77 -14.17 54.69
CA HIS A 8 -51.98 -14.85 55.72
C HIS A 8 -50.62 -15.30 55.13
N TYR A 9 -49.59 -15.35 55.98
CA TYR A 9 -48.36 -16.18 55.99
C TYR A 9 -47.94 -17.02 54.76
N ASN A 10 -46.67 -16.88 54.37
CA ASN A 10 -45.72 -17.99 54.56
C ASN A 10 -44.25 -17.52 54.59
N GLN A 11 -43.51 -18.17 55.48
CA GLN A 11 -42.13 -17.94 55.87
C GLN A 11 -41.23 -19.01 55.23
N GLN A 12 -40.02 -18.60 54.81
CA GLN A 12 -38.82 -19.41 54.52
C GLN A 12 -38.85 -20.40 53.33
N ASP A 13 -38.02 -20.14 52.33
CA ASP A 13 -36.89 -21.07 52.08
C ASP A 13 -35.72 -20.33 51.44
N SER A 14 -34.56 -20.49 52.06
CA SER A 14 -33.29 -19.89 51.66
C SER A 14 -32.63 -20.81 50.64
N ARG A 15 -32.45 -20.38 49.40
CA ARG A 15 -31.44 -21.01 48.52
C ARG A 15 -30.66 -19.97 47.72
N HIS A 16 -29.41 -19.89 48.13
CA HIS A 16 -28.27 -19.29 47.46
C HIS A 16 -28.23 -19.69 45.97
N VAL A 17 -28.33 -18.72 45.06
CA VAL A 17 -27.71 -18.81 43.73
C VAL A 17 -27.02 -17.50 43.45
N LYS A 18 -25.70 -17.49 43.63
CA LYS A 18 -24.81 -16.46 43.11
C LYS A 18 -24.88 -16.49 41.58
N GLY A 19 -25.70 -15.63 40.99
CA GLY A 19 -25.55 -15.23 39.60
C GLY A 19 -24.57 -14.07 39.51
N LYS A 20 -23.27 -14.31 39.73
CA LYS A 20 -22.25 -13.37 39.25
C LYS A 20 -22.24 -13.52 37.73
N SER A 21 -22.95 -12.64 37.03
CA SER A 21 -22.69 -12.41 35.62
C SER A 21 -21.38 -11.65 35.54
N THR A 22 -20.27 -12.39 35.56
CA THR A 22 -19.01 -11.87 35.05
C THR A 22 -19.20 -11.77 33.55
N MET A 23 -19.44 -10.56 33.04
CA MET A 23 -19.05 -10.25 31.67
C MET A 23 -17.57 -10.61 31.59
N GLY A 24 -17.25 -11.72 30.92
CA GLY A 24 -15.88 -12.00 30.57
C GLY A 24 -15.38 -10.78 29.82
N HIS A 25 -14.34 -10.15 30.33
CA HIS A 25 -13.45 -9.40 29.44
C HIS A 25 -12.88 -10.46 28.51
N GLY A 26 -13.53 -10.65 27.36
CA GLY A 26 -12.92 -11.31 26.21
C GLY A 26 -11.57 -10.65 26.00
N ASP A 27 -10.57 -11.46 25.70
CA ASP A 27 -9.24 -10.93 25.45
C ASP A 27 -9.38 -9.92 24.30
N SER A 28 -9.15 -8.63 24.58
CA SER A 28 -9.39 -7.55 23.62
C SER A 28 -8.60 -7.76 22.32
N LEU A 29 -7.54 -8.57 22.35
CA LEU A 29 -6.77 -8.98 21.18
C LEU A 29 -7.48 -10.08 20.37
N GLU A 30 -8.13 -11.02 21.03
CA GLU A 30 -8.95 -12.06 20.38
C GLU A 30 -10.19 -11.45 19.72
N ASP A 31 -10.83 -10.49 20.40
CA ASP A 31 -11.94 -9.71 19.84
C ASP A 31 -11.49 -8.86 18.64
N LEU A 32 -10.30 -8.24 18.71
CA LEU A 32 -9.72 -7.49 17.58
C LEU A 32 -9.39 -8.40 16.39
N HIS A 33 -8.79 -9.57 16.62
CA HIS A 33 -8.52 -10.55 15.55
C HIS A 33 -9.81 -11.03 14.89
N SER A 34 -10.85 -11.30 15.69
CA SER A 34 -12.18 -11.67 15.19
C SER A 34 -12.80 -10.54 14.37
N LEU A 35 -12.63 -9.29 14.80
CA LEU A 35 -13.10 -8.10 14.07
C LEU A 35 -12.36 -7.90 12.74
N ILE A 36 -11.03 -8.08 12.71
CA ILE A 36 -10.20 -8.00 11.49
C ILE A 36 -10.59 -9.11 10.50
N ALA A 37 -10.87 -10.33 10.97
CA ALA A 37 -11.30 -11.43 10.12
C ALA A 37 -12.71 -11.19 9.53
N LEU A 38 -13.62 -10.59 10.30
CA LEU A 38 -14.99 -10.31 9.89
C LEU A 38 -15.10 -9.08 8.99
N CYS A 39 -14.34 -8.03 9.30
CA CYS A 39 -14.26 -6.78 8.58
C CYS A 39 -12.79 -6.38 8.49
N PRO A 40 -12.05 -6.83 7.46
CA PRO A 40 -10.68 -6.39 7.25
C PRO A 40 -10.64 -4.87 7.32
N PRO A 41 -9.67 -4.26 8.04
CA PRO A 41 -9.55 -2.82 8.03
C PRO A 41 -9.43 -2.34 6.58
N PRO A 42 -9.88 -1.12 6.26
CA PRO A 42 -9.57 -0.54 4.96
C PRO A 42 -8.06 -0.66 4.76
N ARG A 43 -7.63 -1.12 3.57
CA ARG A 43 -6.19 -1.20 3.27
C ARG A 43 -5.58 0.15 3.62
N ASN A 44 -4.77 0.17 4.66
CA ASN A 44 -4.02 1.35 5.01
C ASN A 44 -2.75 1.26 4.17
N PRO A 45 -2.55 2.11 3.15
CA PRO A 45 -1.27 2.17 2.46
C PRO A 45 -0.12 2.58 3.40
N GLY A 46 -0.41 3.02 4.64
CA GLY A 46 0.54 3.56 5.62
C GLY A 46 1.62 2.62 6.17
N SER A 47 1.96 1.54 5.48
CA SER A 47 3.30 0.96 5.58
C SER A 47 3.78 0.63 4.19
N TYR A 48 4.28 1.63 3.46
CA TYR A 48 5.13 1.35 2.31
C TYR A 48 6.37 0.56 2.73
N PRO A 49 6.99 -0.15 1.77
CA PRO A 49 8.24 -0.87 2.01
C PRO A 49 9.25 -0.03 2.79
N SER A 50 9.89 -0.63 3.79
CA SER A 50 10.82 0.04 4.67
C SER A 50 12.04 0.61 3.94
N ASP A 51 12.49 -0.07 2.88
CA ASP A 51 13.57 0.40 1.99
C ASP A 51 13.23 1.77 1.39
N HIS A 52 11.99 1.96 0.95
CA HIS A 52 11.57 3.20 0.30
C HIS A 52 11.59 4.37 1.28
N ARG A 53 11.21 4.13 2.53
CA ARG A 53 11.29 5.14 3.59
C ARG A 53 12.75 5.51 3.90
N GLU A 54 13.66 4.55 3.87
CA GLU A 54 15.10 4.79 4.06
C GLU A 54 15.71 5.53 2.86
N LEU A 55 15.30 5.19 1.63
CA LEU A 55 15.66 5.92 0.42
C LEU A 55 15.25 7.38 0.51
N LEU A 56 14.00 7.66 0.86
CA LEU A 56 13.47 9.02 1.03
C LEU A 56 14.12 9.76 2.20
N HIS A 57 14.46 9.09 3.30
CA HIS A 57 15.20 9.70 4.39
C HIS A 57 16.62 10.13 3.95
N THR A 58 17.21 9.44 2.98
CA THR A 58 18.58 9.69 2.50
C THR A 58 18.62 10.75 1.41
N TYR A 59 17.69 10.71 0.46
CA TYR A 59 17.70 11.56 -0.74
C TYR A 59 16.59 12.61 -0.79
N ASP A 60 15.51 12.46 -0.01
CA ASP A 60 14.21 13.12 -0.26
C ASP A 60 13.57 12.65 -1.58
N THR A 61 12.41 13.21 -1.92
CA THR A 61 11.85 13.14 -3.27
C THR A 61 12.74 13.89 -4.26
N GLY A 62 12.82 13.38 -5.49
CA GLY A 62 13.65 14.01 -6.51
C GLY A 62 13.81 13.14 -7.74
N CYS A 63 14.80 13.48 -8.53
CA CYS A 63 15.11 12.88 -9.81
C CYS A 63 16.53 12.34 -9.82
N PHE A 64 16.68 11.10 -10.27
CA PHE A 64 17.96 10.48 -10.58
C PHE A 64 18.19 10.53 -12.09
N ASP A 65 19.38 10.99 -12.46
CA ASP A 65 19.90 10.97 -13.83
C ASP A 65 18.99 11.71 -14.83
N GLU A 66 18.34 12.79 -14.36
CA GLU A 66 17.32 13.57 -15.09
C GLU A 66 16.16 12.75 -15.68
N PHE A 67 16.03 11.48 -15.26
CA PHE A 67 15.13 10.50 -15.87
C PHE A 67 14.19 9.86 -14.85
N LEU A 68 14.67 9.36 -13.72
CA LEU A 68 13.89 8.60 -12.74
C LEU A 68 13.45 9.43 -11.53
N TRP A 69 12.16 9.62 -11.37
CA TRP A 69 11.55 10.36 -10.27
C TRP A 69 11.09 9.43 -9.13
N VAL A 70 11.43 9.79 -7.90
CA VAL A 70 11.04 9.08 -6.67
C VAL A 70 10.02 9.90 -5.89
N PHE A 71 8.94 9.24 -5.47
CA PHE A 71 7.78 9.86 -4.82
C PHE A 71 7.80 9.63 -3.32
N ALA A 72 7.04 10.41 -2.55
CA ALA A 72 6.85 10.23 -1.11
C ALA A 72 5.38 10.29 -0.71
N GLU A 73 5.08 9.80 0.50
CA GLU A 73 3.80 10.09 1.16
C GLU A 73 3.71 11.58 1.51
N ASN A 74 2.58 12.21 1.18
CA ASN A 74 2.29 13.60 1.52
C ASN A 74 3.37 14.56 1.01
N ALA A 75 3.93 14.27 -0.17
CA ALA A 75 4.98 15.08 -0.75
C ALA A 75 4.45 16.52 -0.97
N PRO A 76 5.21 17.58 -0.58
CA PRO A 76 4.78 18.96 -0.80
C PRO A 76 4.50 19.27 -2.28
N ASN A 77 5.29 18.67 -3.18
CA ASN A 77 4.98 18.64 -4.59
C ASN A 77 3.98 17.52 -4.88
N SER A 78 2.73 17.88 -5.12
CA SER A 78 1.65 16.94 -5.43
C SER A 78 1.90 16.05 -6.67
N ASN A 79 2.88 16.38 -7.53
CA ASN A 79 3.26 15.52 -8.66
C ASN A 79 4.22 14.39 -8.26
N LEU A 80 4.78 14.45 -7.04
CA LEU A 80 5.63 13.43 -6.44
C LEU A 80 4.95 12.77 -5.22
N ASP A 81 3.63 12.92 -5.10
CA ASP A 81 2.86 12.34 -4.00
C ASP A 81 2.34 10.95 -4.39
N ILE A 82 2.70 9.93 -3.61
CA ILE A 82 2.36 8.53 -3.92
C ILE A 82 0.84 8.31 -4.01
N ILE A 83 0.07 8.90 -3.10
CA ILE A 83 -1.38 8.67 -3.03
C ILE A 83 -2.04 9.25 -4.28
N ARG A 84 -1.76 10.52 -4.57
CA ARG A 84 -2.31 11.23 -5.72
C ARG A 84 -1.88 10.60 -7.04
N GLN A 85 -0.60 10.24 -7.19
CA GLN A 85 -0.10 9.64 -8.43
C GLN A 85 -0.66 8.23 -8.64
N THR A 86 -0.79 7.44 -7.57
CA THR A 86 -1.43 6.11 -7.62
C THR A 86 -2.88 6.22 -8.08
N GLU A 87 -3.67 7.14 -7.52
CA GLU A 87 -5.06 7.36 -7.94
C GLU A 87 -5.16 7.78 -9.41
N GLN A 88 -4.30 8.70 -9.85
CA GLN A 88 -4.25 9.14 -11.25
C GLN A 88 -3.90 8.00 -12.20
N MET A 89 -2.87 7.21 -11.89
CA MET A 89 -2.47 6.03 -12.65
C MET A 89 -3.64 5.05 -12.79
N ARG A 90 -4.29 4.67 -11.68
CA ARG A 90 -5.42 3.72 -11.68
C ARG A 90 -6.59 4.24 -12.52
N SER A 91 -6.91 5.52 -12.37
CA SER A 91 -7.94 6.18 -13.17
C SER A 91 -7.60 6.14 -14.67
N ALA A 92 -6.36 6.47 -15.04
CA ALA A 92 -5.90 6.47 -16.42
C ALA A 92 -5.88 5.07 -17.06
N PHE A 93 -5.69 4.02 -16.27
CA PHE A 93 -5.61 2.63 -16.77
C PHE A 93 -6.97 1.93 -16.84
N ARG A 94 -7.97 2.38 -16.06
CA ARG A 94 -9.28 1.72 -15.88
C ARG A 94 -10.00 1.33 -17.18
N HIS A 95 -9.84 2.12 -18.23
CA HIS A 95 -10.52 1.93 -19.52
C HIS A 95 -9.56 1.61 -20.68
N LYS A 96 -8.29 1.33 -20.39
CA LYS A 96 -7.28 1.02 -21.40
C LYS A 96 -7.12 -0.49 -21.61
N PRO A 97 -6.77 -0.93 -22.84
CA PRO A 97 -6.19 -2.25 -23.03
C PRO A 97 -4.90 -2.36 -22.21
N LEU A 98 -4.84 -3.29 -21.26
CA LEU A 98 -3.74 -3.40 -20.29
C LEU A 98 -2.48 -4.11 -20.84
N GLY A 99 -2.28 -4.20 -22.15
CA GLY A 99 -1.06 -4.80 -22.73
C GLY A 99 -0.59 -6.09 -22.04
N THR A 100 0.72 -6.19 -21.77
CA THR A 100 1.30 -7.28 -20.96
C THR A 100 1.08 -7.10 -19.45
N LEU A 101 0.72 -5.90 -18.97
CA LEU A 101 0.33 -5.67 -17.58
C LEU A 101 -0.83 -6.57 -17.14
N ARG A 102 -1.76 -6.93 -18.04
CA ARG A 102 -2.82 -7.91 -17.72
C ARG A 102 -2.25 -9.25 -17.24
N SER A 103 -1.23 -9.77 -17.91
CA SER A 103 -0.62 -11.05 -17.55
C SER A 103 0.09 -10.95 -16.21
N VAL A 104 0.86 -9.86 -16.00
CA VAL A 104 1.52 -9.57 -14.72
C VAL A 104 0.53 -9.54 -13.56
N LEU A 105 -0.59 -8.82 -13.70
CA LEU A 105 -1.61 -8.76 -12.65
C LEU A 105 -2.21 -10.13 -12.35
N ASN A 106 -2.50 -10.94 -13.39
CA ASN A 106 -3.04 -12.28 -13.20
C ASN A 106 -2.05 -13.23 -12.48
N GLU A 107 -0.77 -13.18 -12.85
CA GLU A 107 0.30 -14.00 -12.25
C GLU A 107 0.49 -13.72 -10.76
N HIS A 108 0.33 -12.46 -10.35
CA HIS A 108 0.43 -12.02 -8.96
C HIS A 108 -0.91 -12.05 -8.21
N HIS A 109 -1.99 -12.56 -8.82
CA HIS A 109 -3.35 -12.51 -8.26
C HIS A 109 -3.77 -11.10 -7.82
N ALA A 110 -3.33 -10.11 -8.57
CA ALA A 110 -3.49 -8.69 -8.30
C ALA A 110 -4.49 -8.03 -9.28
N THR A 111 -4.93 -6.84 -8.92
CA THR A 111 -5.76 -5.94 -9.73
C THR A 111 -5.07 -4.58 -9.85
N LEU A 112 -5.63 -3.67 -10.66
CA LEU A 112 -5.13 -2.29 -10.70
C LEU A 112 -5.18 -1.61 -9.31
N GLU A 113 -6.11 -2.01 -8.45
CA GLU A 113 -6.23 -1.46 -7.09
C GLU A 113 -5.15 -1.97 -6.13
N ASP A 114 -4.37 -2.96 -6.56
CA ASP A 114 -3.20 -3.47 -5.84
C ASP A 114 -1.90 -2.80 -6.30
N LEU A 115 -1.94 -1.90 -7.31
CA LEU A 115 -0.75 -1.18 -7.75
C LEU A 115 -0.57 0.11 -6.95
N VAL A 116 0.63 0.35 -6.42
CA VAL A 116 0.99 1.58 -5.71
C VAL A 116 2.19 2.22 -6.41
N GLN A 117 2.00 3.40 -7.00
CA GLN A 117 3.03 4.08 -7.77
C GLN A 117 4.01 4.79 -6.84
N TRP A 118 5.28 4.40 -6.90
CA TRP A 118 6.36 4.98 -6.09
C TRP A 118 7.35 5.82 -6.90
N GLY A 119 7.25 5.78 -8.22
CA GLY A 119 8.07 6.60 -9.09
C GLY A 119 7.54 6.70 -10.51
N ALA A 120 8.25 7.46 -11.33
CA ALA A 120 8.00 7.59 -12.76
C ALA A 120 9.29 7.91 -13.53
N THR A 121 9.28 7.70 -14.84
CA THR A 121 10.28 8.31 -15.73
C THR A 121 9.82 9.70 -16.19
N ASP A 122 10.73 10.51 -16.74
CA ASP A 122 10.44 11.78 -17.40
C ASP A 122 9.42 11.63 -18.56
N ASN A 123 9.43 10.47 -19.21
CA ASN A 123 8.52 10.06 -20.28
C ASN A 123 7.22 9.40 -19.76
N ALA A 124 6.96 9.52 -18.46
CA ALA A 124 5.76 9.06 -17.77
C ALA A 124 5.56 7.53 -17.73
N ASP A 125 6.62 6.74 -17.90
CA ASP A 125 6.58 5.33 -17.51
C ASP A 125 6.38 5.25 -16.00
N VAL A 126 5.62 4.26 -15.55
CA VAL A 126 5.23 4.12 -14.15
C VAL A 126 6.11 3.09 -13.47
N LEU A 127 6.66 3.43 -12.30
CA LEU A 127 7.27 2.49 -11.38
C LEU A 127 6.30 2.29 -10.21
N ALA A 128 5.84 1.05 -10.02
CA ALA A 128 4.84 0.73 -9.00
C ALA A 128 5.18 -0.56 -8.27
N TRP A 129 4.73 -0.69 -7.02
CA TRP A 129 4.70 -1.95 -6.30
C TRP A 129 3.44 -2.74 -6.67
N ILE A 130 3.55 -4.07 -6.66
CA ILE A 130 2.40 -4.97 -6.62
C ILE A 130 2.09 -5.27 -5.15
N ALA A 131 1.17 -4.50 -4.57
CA ALA A 131 0.89 -4.45 -3.13
C ALA A 131 -0.03 -5.58 -2.65
N VAL A 132 0.43 -6.83 -2.83
CA VAL A 132 -0.23 -8.04 -2.35
C VAL A 132 0.64 -8.71 -1.29
N GLY A 133 0.11 -8.87 -0.07
CA GLY A 133 0.85 -9.45 1.06
C GLY A 133 1.68 -8.42 1.83
N GLU A 134 2.80 -8.86 2.41
CA GLU A 134 3.67 -8.02 3.26
C GLU A 134 4.42 -6.94 2.46
N PRO A 135 4.43 -5.67 2.90
CA PRO A 135 5.06 -4.55 2.21
C PRO A 135 6.50 -4.78 1.78
N ASP A 136 7.35 -5.25 2.69
CA ASP A 136 8.78 -5.48 2.40
C ASP A 136 9.02 -6.63 1.40
N SER A 137 7.96 -7.31 0.95
CA SER A 137 8.01 -8.36 -0.08
C SER A 137 7.36 -7.94 -1.40
N TRP A 138 6.86 -6.71 -1.53
CA TRP A 138 6.20 -6.27 -2.76
C TRP A 138 7.22 -6.09 -3.89
N PRO A 139 7.03 -6.77 -5.04
CA PRO A 139 7.91 -6.59 -6.19
C PRO A 139 7.60 -5.27 -6.91
N THR A 140 8.60 -4.75 -7.63
CA THR A 140 8.41 -3.62 -8.54
C THR A 140 7.92 -4.10 -9.90
N VAL A 141 6.89 -3.43 -10.43
CA VAL A 141 6.50 -3.46 -11.83
C VAL A 141 6.79 -2.12 -12.48
N ILE A 142 7.42 -2.15 -13.66
CA ILE A 142 7.65 -0.97 -14.50
C ILE A 142 6.73 -1.06 -15.71
N ILE A 143 5.93 -0.03 -15.94
CA ILE A 143 4.83 -0.02 -16.91
C ILE A 143 5.07 1.11 -17.92
N GLN A 144 5.18 0.73 -19.19
CA GLN A 144 5.38 1.65 -20.30
C GLN A 144 4.20 2.62 -20.44
N ALA A 145 4.50 3.90 -20.53
CA ALA A 145 3.53 4.95 -20.82
C ALA A 145 2.77 4.64 -22.12
N GLY A 146 1.43 4.79 -22.11
CA GLY A 146 0.60 4.59 -23.30
C GLY A 146 0.22 3.13 -23.56
N GLN A 147 1.19 2.27 -23.88
CA GLN A 147 0.99 0.89 -24.34
C GLN A 147 0.72 -0.10 -23.19
N LEU A 148 1.15 0.25 -21.97
CA LEU A 148 1.03 -0.59 -20.78
C LEU A 148 1.71 -1.96 -20.92
N ASN A 149 2.82 -2.00 -21.67
CA ASN A 149 3.77 -3.10 -21.57
C ASN A 149 4.45 -3.03 -20.21
N ALA A 150 4.53 -4.14 -19.50
CA ALA A 150 5.07 -4.22 -18.16
C ALA A 150 6.20 -5.24 -18.04
N VAL A 151 7.17 -4.92 -17.18
CA VAL A 151 8.25 -5.81 -16.72
C VAL A 151 8.23 -5.83 -15.20
N VAL A 152 8.39 -7.01 -14.60
CA VAL A 152 8.44 -7.19 -13.14
C VAL A 152 9.85 -7.51 -12.70
N PHE A 153 10.29 -6.85 -11.63
CA PHE A 153 11.50 -7.18 -10.90
C PHE A 153 11.10 -7.67 -9.50
N PRO A 154 11.55 -8.85 -9.05
CA PRO A 154 11.33 -9.33 -7.68
C PRO A 154 12.27 -8.59 -6.71
N ALA A 155 12.14 -7.27 -6.67
CA ALA A 155 12.99 -6.35 -5.96
C ALA A 155 12.17 -5.16 -5.47
N ASP A 156 12.59 -4.62 -4.32
CA ASP A 156 12.05 -3.40 -3.74
C ASP A 156 12.43 -2.15 -4.56
N SER A 157 12.01 -0.97 -4.09
CA SER A 157 12.22 0.28 -4.84
C SER A 157 13.69 0.66 -4.92
N THR A 158 14.44 0.47 -3.83
CA THR A 158 15.84 0.86 -3.71
C THR A 158 16.73 -0.03 -4.56
N THR A 159 16.53 -1.34 -4.48
CA THR A 159 17.22 -2.36 -5.28
C THR A 159 16.91 -2.18 -6.76
N THR A 160 15.65 -1.87 -7.10
CA THR A 160 15.28 -1.58 -8.49
C THR A 160 15.98 -0.32 -9.00
N LEU A 161 15.96 0.78 -8.23
CA LEU A 161 16.62 2.03 -8.59
C LEU A 161 18.12 1.85 -8.80
N LEU A 162 18.81 1.22 -7.85
CA LEU A 162 20.24 0.91 -7.97
C LEU A 162 20.50 0.02 -9.19
N GLY A 163 19.65 -0.98 -9.42
CA GLY A 163 19.76 -1.88 -10.55
C GLY A 163 19.68 -1.15 -11.89
N LEU A 164 18.75 -0.20 -12.01
CA LEU A 164 18.60 0.65 -13.19
C LEU A 164 19.81 1.57 -13.39
N LEU A 165 20.26 2.28 -12.34
CA LEU A 165 21.37 3.24 -12.40
C LEU A 165 22.76 2.60 -12.58
N THR A 166 22.94 1.36 -12.13
CA THR A 166 24.15 0.56 -12.40
C THR A 166 24.08 -0.19 -13.72
N GLY A 167 22.87 -0.28 -14.27
CA GLY A 167 22.55 -1.02 -15.46
C GLY A 167 22.57 -2.54 -15.34
N SER A 168 22.53 -3.07 -14.12
CA SER A 168 22.28 -4.48 -13.87
C SER A 168 20.83 -4.89 -14.13
N LEU A 169 19.89 -3.93 -14.11
CA LEU A 169 18.52 -4.08 -14.60
C LEU A 169 18.32 -3.28 -15.89
N ARG A 170 17.60 -3.88 -16.84
CA ARG A 170 17.31 -3.28 -18.15
C ARG A 170 15.82 -3.40 -18.43
N VAL A 171 15.21 -2.29 -18.85
CA VAL A 171 13.81 -2.22 -19.25
C VAL A 171 13.78 -2.05 -20.77
N PRO A 172 13.14 -2.95 -21.54
CA PRO A 172 13.24 -2.96 -23.01
C PRO A 172 12.73 -1.70 -23.71
N PHE A 173 11.94 -0.88 -23.02
CA PHE A 173 11.34 0.34 -23.55
C PHE A 173 11.93 1.63 -22.96
N PHE A 174 13.00 1.52 -22.16
CA PHE A 174 13.77 2.70 -21.76
C PHE A 174 14.74 3.10 -22.88
N PRO A 175 15.21 4.36 -22.90
CA PRO A 175 16.24 4.80 -23.82
C PRO A 175 17.52 3.97 -23.72
N ASP A 176 18.19 3.73 -24.85
CA ASP A 176 19.44 2.94 -24.90
C ASP A 176 20.61 3.63 -24.19
N ASP A 177 20.53 4.96 -24.03
CA ASP A 177 21.54 5.81 -23.39
C ASP A 177 21.29 6.04 -21.89
N PHE A 178 20.25 5.42 -21.33
CA PHE A 178 20.02 5.39 -19.89
C PHE A 178 20.62 4.12 -19.23
N PRO A 179 21.30 4.22 -18.07
CA PRO A 179 21.68 5.45 -17.37
C PRO A 179 22.89 6.14 -18.01
N SER A 180 23.10 7.40 -17.66
CA SER A 180 24.32 8.13 -18.01
C SER A 180 25.54 7.49 -17.36
N GLY A 181 26.73 7.85 -17.87
CA GLY A 181 27.99 7.36 -17.30
C GLY A 181 28.30 7.86 -15.88
N ASN A 182 27.60 8.89 -15.41
CA ASN A 182 27.74 9.44 -14.07
C ASN A 182 26.37 9.91 -13.55
N PRO A 183 25.53 8.99 -13.05
CA PRO A 183 24.20 9.35 -12.57
C PRO A 183 24.25 10.34 -11.41
N GLU A 184 23.43 11.38 -11.49
CA GLU A 184 23.33 12.42 -10.47
C GLU A 184 21.93 12.42 -9.83
N PHE A 185 21.80 13.07 -8.68
CA PHE A 185 20.52 13.28 -8.01
C PHE A 185 20.23 14.78 -7.88
N ASP A 186 19.02 15.19 -8.24
CA ASP A 186 18.51 16.54 -8.05
C ASP A 186 17.07 16.52 -7.51
N VAL A 187 16.81 17.32 -6.47
CA VAL A 187 15.46 17.50 -5.89
C VAL A 187 14.51 18.24 -6.84
N ASN A 188 15.06 18.99 -7.82
CA ASN A 188 14.29 19.67 -8.87
C ASN A 188 15.19 20.06 -10.07
N PRO A 189 15.43 19.14 -11.02
CA PRO A 189 16.26 19.39 -12.22
C PRO A 189 15.71 20.46 -13.19
N TYR A 190 14.48 20.94 -13.01
CA TYR A 190 13.85 21.92 -13.91
C TYR A 190 13.73 23.32 -13.30
N ARG A 191 14.54 23.65 -12.27
CA ARG A 191 14.59 25.00 -11.69
C ARG A 191 15.24 26.04 -12.59
#